data_AF-A0A3B0C014-F1
#
_entry.id   AF-A0A3B0C014-F1
#
_cell.length_a   1.000
_cell.length_b   1.000
_cell.length_c   1.000
_cell.angle_alpha   90.00
_cell.angle_beta   90.00
_cell.angle_gamma   90.00
#
_symmetry.space_group_name_H-M   'P 1'
#
loop_
_entity.id
_entity.type
_entity.pdbx_description
1 polymer ?
#
loop_
_entity_poly.entity_id
_entity_poly.type
_entity_poly.pdbx_seq_one_letter_code
_entity_poly.pdbx_strand_id
1 'polypeptide(L)'
;MGDWEVTEPIGAGGWATVYAGRFAGDGAADGRGAGEPGRGAVALKVLPTAGLAPRQARKAAETARREVEFGRRSSHPRLIRLLASVVLGEPDLPVLDGAVVLVMERAERSLRDLLDAEATDGGVTDAGVTEAEGARLLAEICEGLAHLHRSGWVHGDLKPDNILLMADGSVKLSDFGLATELTGTRGTHGYAPPMGTFDYLPPERWKAPLGEYGVEVRPSADIWALGIMIHEVFASGAPPFPGATPMARAAATQEYAEGRAPLRLDSAVPPFWRALAADCLAPTHAARAAHTAESLLARIATDRQATEAEPTVGAGGDPALRGRRPWRVSRRTSRPSRRPTRRGRRTRVALAAVAVCTVGAAIWPYAVRGGASGSHGAARASGTPGATAAEATGRIRVFNAEKSCRDRTDRDPQCSLGLAIDPTRPYTIDNVVPTRVWHGDELAVDCLLPQGIPIIDEADTLSAVWYRVRLPRGATRPTAWLPAVRSKDHPSVPECPRPAPVTAPASAPAPARR
;
A
#
# COMPACT_ATOMS: atom_id res chain seq x y z
N MET A 1 -15.68 4.47 -21.20
CA MET A 1 -14.52 3.56 -21.11
C MET A 1 -14.89 2.28 -21.84
N GLY A 2 -14.73 2.23 -23.16
CA GLY A 2 -15.45 1.25 -23.98
C GLY A 2 -16.98 1.40 -23.80
N ASP A 3 -17.69 0.29 -23.64
CA ASP A 3 -19.17 0.25 -23.45
C ASP A 3 -19.64 0.65 -22.05
N TRP A 4 -18.78 1.26 -21.22
CA TRP A 4 -19.07 1.55 -19.81
C TRP A 4 -19.00 3.06 -19.52
N GLU A 5 -20.01 3.56 -18.83
CA GLU A 5 -20.07 4.93 -18.31
C GLU A 5 -19.62 4.97 -16.86
N VAL A 6 -18.68 5.89 -16.56
CA VAL A 6 -18.21 6.17 -15.20
C VAL A 6 -19.24 7.05 -14.50
N THR A 7 -19.57 6.72 -13.25
CA THR A 7 -20.62 7.42 -12.49
C THR A 7 -20.08 8.18 -11.29
N GLU A 8 -19.39 7.49 -10.37
CA GLU A 8 -18.84 8.09 -9.14
C GLU A 8 -17.50 7.44 -8.75
N PRO A 9 -16.59 8.16 -8.08
CA PRO A 9 -15.38 7.54 -7.51
C PRO A 9 -15.75 6.66 -6.31
N ILE A 10 -15.15 5.46 -6.23
CA ILE A 10 -15.26 4.58 -5.07
C ILE A 10 -14.02 4.75 -4.18
N GLY A 11 -12.83 4.76 -4.78
CA GLY A 11 -11.59 4.89 -4.02
C GLY A 11 -10.36 5.02 -4.91
N ALA A 12 -9.27 5.51 -4.36
CA ALA A 12 -8.00 5.64 -5.05
C ALA A 12 -6.89 4.96 -4.24
N GLY A 13 -6.13 4.07 -4.90
CA GLY A 13 -4.94 3.43 -4.37
C GLY A 13 -3.67 3.94 -5.05
N GLY A 14 -2.51 3.46 -4.60
CA GLY A 14 -1.21 3.90 -5.12
C GLY A 14 -0.93 3.55 -6.59
N TRP A 15 -1.69 2.63 -7.18
CA TRP A 15 -1.47 2.12 -8.54
C TRP A 15 -2.72 2.12 -9.42
N ALA A 16 -3.90 2.40 -8.84
CA ALA A 16 -5.17 2.34 -9.55
C ALA A 16 -6.22 3.23 -8.87
N THR A 17 -7.19 3.67 -9.65
CA THR A 17 -8.40 4.34 -9.12
C THR A 17 -9.62 3.52 -9.49
N VAL A 18 -10.51 3.32 -8.54
CA VAL A 18 -11.74 2.54 -8.71
C VAL A 18 -12.93 3.48 -8.76
N TYR A 19 -13.75 3.31 -9.78
CA TYR A 19 -14.99 4.06 -9.98
C TYR A 19 -16.18 3.10 -10.04
N ALA A 20 -17.36 3.56 -9.66
CA ALA A 20 -18.59 2.90 -10.03
C ALA A 20 -18.90 3.19 -11.50
N GLY A 21 -19.46 2.21 -12.20
CA GLY A 21 -19.90 2.36 -13.58
C GLY A 21 -21.19 1.64 -13.88
N ARG A 22 -21.73 1.90 -15.07
CA ARG A 22 -22.89 1.22 -15.64
C ARG A 22 -22.66 0.92 -17.12
N PHE A 23 -23.28 -0.14 -17.62
CA PHE A 23 -23.24 -0.48 -19.03
C PHE A 23 -23.97 0.59 -19.86
N ALA A 24 -23.35 1.02 -20.96
CA ALA A 24 -23.80 2.11 -21.84
C ALA A 24 -23.76 1.73 -23.34
N GLY A 25 -23.50 0.47 -23.68
CA GLY A 25 -23.52 -0.03 -25.06
C GLY A 25 -24.92 -0.21 -25.65
N ASP A 26 -24.99 -0.48 -26.95
CA ASP A 26 -26.24 -0.69 -27.69
C ASP A 26 -27.10 -1.81 -27.04
N GLY A 27 -28.32 -1.45 -26.64
CA GLY A 27 -29.24 -2.32 -25.89
C GLY A 27 -29.42 -1.97 -24.40
N ALA A 28 -28.71 -0.95 -23.89
CA ALA A 28 -28.93 -0.41 -22.54
C ALA A 28 -30.31 0.26 -22.37
N ALA A 29 -30.85 0.87 -23.42
CA ALA A 29 -32.12 1.62 -23.38
C ALA A 29 -33.37 0.72 -23.41
N ASP A 30 -33.25 -0.52 -23.90
CA ASP A 30 -34.42 -1.37 -24.17
C ASP A 30 -34.85 -2.22 -22.97
N GLY A 31 -34.12 -2.19 -21.84
CA GLY A 31 -34.42 -2.97 -20.63
C GLY A 31 -34.37 -4.50 -20.79
N ARG A 32 -34.18 -4.98 -22.02
CA ARG A 32 -34.03 -6.40 -22.40
C ARG A 32 -32.62 -6.87 -22.01
N GLY A 33 -32.37 -7.06 -20.71
CA GLY A 33 -31.06 -7.54 -20.26
C GLY A 33 -30.69 -7.25 -18.81
N ALA A 34 -31.58 -6.68 -17.99
CA ALA A 34 -31.30 -6.44 -16.57
C ALA A 34 -30.94 -7.72 -15.76
N GLY A 35 -31.15 -8.92 -16.33
CA GLY A 35 -30.76 -10.21 -15.77
C GLY A 35 -29.49 -10.84 -16.35
N GLU A 36 -28.79 -10.20 -17.30
CA GLU A 36 -27.52 -10.72 -17.81
C GLU A 36 -26.36 -10.38 -16.87
N PRO A 37 -25.49 -11.35 -16.51
CA PRO A 37 -24.33 -11.09 -15.67
C PRO A 37 -23.37 -10.11 -16.36
N GLY A 38 -23.38 -8.85 -15.93
CA GLY A 38 -22.53 -7.79 -16.50
C GLY A 38 -23.26 -6.63 -17.17
N ARG A 39 -24.58 -6.46 -16.99
CA ARG A 39 -25.29 -5.24 -17.42
C ARG A 39 -25.79 -4.35 -16.27
N GLY A 40 -25.45 -4.71 -15.02
CA GLY A 40 -25.78 -3.94 -13.81
C GLY A 40 -24.70 -2.94 -13.39
N ALA A 41 -24.79 -2.44 -12.16
CA ALA A 41 -23.74 -1.60 -11.57
C ALA A 41 -22.43 -2.38 -11.43
N VAL A 42 -21.32 -1.77 -11.87
CA VAL A 42 -19.98 -2.38 -11.88
C VAL A 42 -18.97 -1.51 -11.15
N ALA A 43 -17.84 -2.13 -10.79
CA ALA A 43 -16.64 -1.41 -10.39
C ALA A 43 -15.65 -1.38 -11.57
N LEU A 44 -15.11 -0.20 -11.87
CA LEU A 44 -14.14 0.07 -12.92
C LEU A 44 -12.81 0.43 -12.26
N LYS A 45 -11.87 -0.52 -12.19
CA LYS A 45 -10.52 -0.28 -11.69
C LYS A 45 -9.64 0.15 -12.85
N VAL A 46 -9.25 1.42 -12.83
CA VAL A 46 -8.44 2.07 -13.86
C VAL A 46 -6.99 2.09 -13.41
N LEU A 47 -6.13 1.42 -14.17
CA LEU A 47 -4.68 1.42 -13.99
C LEU A 47 -4.07 2.31 -15.08
N PRO A 48 -3.76 3.59 -14.76
CA PRO A 48 -3.16 4.48 -15.73
C PRO A 48 -1.75 4.02 -16.07
N THR A 49 -1.38 4.07 -17.35
CA THR A 49 -0.02 3.81 -17.83
C THR A 49 0.69 5.08 -18.28
N ALA A 50 -0.09 6.10 -18.65
CA ALA A 50 0.42 7.40 -19.08
C ALA A 50 1.02 8.19 -17.90
N GLY A 51 2.12 8.91 -18.17
CA GLY A 51 2.81 9.75 -17.18
C GLY A 51 3.58 9.02 -16.08
N LEU A 52 3.43 7.70 -15.97
CA LEU A 52 4.26 6.86 -15.13
C LEU A 52 5.69 6.75 -15.68
N ALA A 53 6.68 6.62 -14.79
CA ALA A 53 8.00 6.21 -15.23
C ALA A 53 7.90 4.81 -15.87
N PRO A 54 8.74 4.48 -16.86
CA PRO A 54 8.66 3.20 -17.57
C PRO A 54 8.55 1.95 -16.70
N ARG A 55 9.30 1.89 -15.59
CA ARG A 55 9.19 0.82 -14.60
C ARG A 55 7.82 0.75 -13.94
N GLN A 56 7.27 1.91 -13.57
CA GLN A 56 5.95 2.00 -12.95
C GLN A 56 4.85 1.63 -13.96
N ALA A 57 4.96 2.06 -15.22
CA ALA A 57 4.04 1.66 -16.29
C ALA A 57 4.11 0.15 -16.56
N ARG A 58 5.31 -0.42 -16.65
CA ARG A 58 5.52 -1.87 -16.79
C ARG A 58 4.89 -2.63 -15.62
N LYS A 59 5.10 -2.13 -14.41
CA LYS A 59 4.56 -2.72 -13.18
C LYS A 59 3.04 -2.65 -13.13
N ALA A 60 2.43 -1.51 -13.47
CA ALA A 60 0.99 -1.38 -13.59
C ALA A 60 0.41 -2.36 -14.64
N ALA A 61 1.09 -2.49 -15.79
CA ALA A 61 0.72 -3.45 -16.82
C ALA A 61 0.89 -4.91 -16.36
N GLU A 62 1.94 -5.25 -15.62
CA GLU A 62 2.16 -6.59 -15.05
C GLU A 62 1.12 -6.93 -14.00
N THR A 63 0.77 -5.98 -13.11
CA THR A 63 -0.32 -6.11 -12.14
C THR A 63 -1.65 -6.35 -12.85
N ALA A 64 -1.98 -5.54 -13.86
CA ALA A 64 -3.21 -5.71 -14.64
C ALA A 64 -3.26 -7.06 -15.36
N ARG A 65 -2.15 -7.49 -15.97
CA ARG A 65 -2.05 -8.81 -16.63
C ARG A 65 -2.27 -9.97 -15.67
N ARG A 66 -1.68 -9.92 -14.46
CA ARG A 66 -1.89 -10.93 -13.42
C ARG A 66 -3.35 -11.02 -13.01
N GLU A 67 -3.99 -9.88 -12.79
CA GLU A 67 -5.39 -9.81 -12.38
C GLU A 67 -6.34 -10.31 -13.48
N VAL A 68 -6.05 -10.02 -14.75
CA VAL A 68 -6.78 -10.58 -15.91
C VAL A 68 -6.58 -12.08 -16.05
N GLU A 69 -5.35 -12.56 -15.95
CA GLU A 69 -5.03 -13.99 -16.06
C GLU A 69 -5.74 -14.79 -14.96
N PHE A 70 -5.64 -14.33 -13.72
CA PHE A 70 -6.34 -14.93 -12.59
C PHE A 70 -7.86 -14.89 -12.79
N GLY A 71 -8.41 -13.72 -13.09
CA GLY A 71 -9.86 -13.51 -13.23
C GLY A 71 -10.49 -14.33 -14.36
N ARG A 72 -9.73 -14.69 -15.40
CA ARG A 72 -10.19 -15.57 -16.48
C ARG A 72 -10.20 -17.05 -16.12
N ARG A 73 -9.31 -17.48 -15.23
CA ARG A 73 -9.13 -18.89 -14.83
C ARG A 73 -9.92 -19.28 -13.58
N SER A 74 -10.29 -18.30 -12.77
CA SER A 74 -10.89 -18.52 -11.45
C SER A 74 -12.34 -18.05 -11.42
N SER A 75 -13.25 -18.94 -11.03
CA SER A 75 -14.65 -18.60 -10.75
C SER A 75 -15.08 -19.28 -9.47
N HIS A 76 -15.50 -18.47 -8.50
CA HIS A 76 -15.94 -18.94 -7.19
C HIS A 76 -16.84 -17.89 -6.52
N PRO A 77 -17.87 -18.28 -5.75
CA PRO A 77 -18.76 -17.33 -5.08
C PRO A 77 -18.05 -16.37 -4.12
N ARG A 78 -16.88 -16.76 -3.59
CA ARG A 78 -16.05 -15.97 -2.67
C ARG A 78 -14.90 -15.20 -3.34
N LEU A 79 -14.87 -15.11 -4.66
CA LEU A 79 -13.89 -14.30 -5.39
C LEU A 79 -14.63 -13.26 -6.22
N ILE A 80 -14.13 -12.02 -6.22
CA ILE A 80 -14.73 -10.96 -7.04
C ILE A 80 -14.59 -11.33 -8.52
N ARG A 81 -15.69 -11.25 -9.26
CA ARG A 81 -15.68 -11.64 -10.67
C ARG A 81 -15.17 -10.50 -11.53
N LEU A 82 -14.18 -10.81 -12.37
CA LEU A 82 -13.79 -9.99 -13.50
C LEU A 82 -14.79 -10.20 -14.64
N LEU A 83 -15.46 -9.14 -15.07
CA LEU A 83 -16.47 -9.14 -16.12
C LEU A 83 -15.83 -8.89 -17.50
N ALA A 84 -14.92 -7.92 -17.56
CA ALA A 84 -14.22 -7.53 -18.77
C ALA A 84 -12.89 -6.83 -18.46
N SER A 85 -12.01 -6.75 -19.45
CA SER A 85 -10.78 -5.97 -19.41
C SER A 85 -10.68 -5.13 -20.67
N VAL A 86 -10.49 -3.82 -20.53
CA VAL A 86 -10.40 -2.87 -21.66
C VAL A 86 -9.07 -2.16 -21.59
N VAL A 87 -8.39 -1.99 -22.72
CA VAL A 87 -7.25 -1.07 -22.84
C VAL A 87 -7.75 0.15 -23.60
N LEU A 88 -7.62 1.32 -23.00
CA LEU A 88 -8.08 2.56 -23.61
C LEU A 88 -7.09 3.02 -24.69
N GLY A 89 -7.60 3.33 -25.88
CA GLY A 89 -6.86 3.99 -26.95
C GLY A 89 -7.47 5.36 -27.16
N GLU A 90 -6.97 6.37 -26.46
CA GLU A 90 -7.57 7.71 -26.38
C GLU A 90 -6.52 8.76 -26.77
N PRO A 91 -6.20 8.91 -28.08
CA PRO A 91 -5.13 9.80 -28.53
C PRO A 91 -5.35 11.26 -28.13
N ASP A 92 -6.61 11.68 -28.06
CA ASP A 92 -7.03 13.03 -27.70
C ASP A 92 -7.05 13.27 -26.17
N LEU A 93 -6.92 12.19 -25.38
CA LEU A 93 -6.77 12.24 -23.91
C LEU A 93 -5.53 11.44 -23.50
N PRO A 94 -4.31 11.99 -23.69
CA PRO A 94 -3.05 11.28 -23.47
C PRO A 94 -2.86 10.72 -22.06
N VAL A 95 -3.60 11.24 -21.06
CA VAL A 95 -3.58 10.75 -19.67
C VAL A 95 -4.29 9.40 -19.49
N LEU A 96 -5.22 9.06 -20.39
CA LEU A 96 -5.94 7.79 -20.38
C LEU A 96 -5.43 6.82 -21.44
N ASP A 97 -4.64 7.29 -22.40
CA ASP A 97 -4.12 6.44 -23.47
C ASP A 97 -3.24 5.31 -22.92
N GLY A 98 -3.54 4.08 -23.34
CA GLY A 98 -2.93 2.84 -22.86
C GLY A 98 -3.39 2.36 -21.49
N ALA A 99 -4.24 3.13 -20.77
CA ALA A 99 -4.71 2.73 -19.45
C ALA A 99 -5.49 1.41 -19.52
N VAL A 100 -5.26 0.54 -18.54
CA VAL A 100 -5.98 -0.73 -18.44
C VAL A 100 -7.14 -0.55 -17.47
N VAL A 101 -8.35 -0.87 -17.92
CA VAL A 101 -9.58 -0.82 -17.13
C VAL A 101 -10.06 -2.25 -16.89
N LEU A 102 -10.14 -2.62 -15.62
CA LEU A 102 -10.71 -3.89 -15.18
C LEU A 102 -12.14 -3.64 -14.75
N VAL A 103 -13.09 -4.31 -15.40
CA VAL A 103 -14.52 -4.21 -15.11
C VAL A 103 -14.89 -5.39 -14.22
N MET A 104 -15.40 -5.10 -13.03
CA MET A 104 -15.64 -6.09 -11.99
C MET A 104 -17.06 -5.94 -11.42
N GLU A 105 -17.51 -6.98 -10.72
CA GLU A 105 -18.68 -6.88 -9.86
C GLU A 105 -18.54 -5.72 -8.86
N ARG A 106 -19.65 -5.00 -8.61
CA ARG A 106 -19.68 -3.93 -7.61
C ARG A 106 -19.97 -4.51 -6.23
N ALA A 107 -19.06 -4.27 -5.29
CA ALA A 107 -19.29 -4.47 -3.87
C ALA A 107 -19.92 -3.24 -3.22
N GLU A 108 -20.53 -3.41 -2.05
CA GLU A 108 -21.10 -2.32 -1.27
C GLU A 108 -20.01 -1.55 -0.52
N ARG A 109 -19.09 -2.26 0.13
CA ARG A 109 -17.95 -1.69 0.88
C ARG A 109 -16.83 -2.72 1.06
N SER A 110 -15.67 -2.27 1.55
CA SER A 110 -14.59 -3.17 2.00
C SER A 110 -14.72 -3.51 3.49
N LEU A 111 -14.04 -4.58 3.94
CA LEU A 111 -13.91 -4.89 5.37
C LEU A 111 -13.14 -3.80 6.09
N ARG A 112 -12.18 -3.12 5.43
CA ARG A 112 -11.51 -1.92 5.98
C ARG A 112 -12.54 -0.87 6.38
N ASP A 113 -13.44 -0.53 5.48
CA ASP A 113 -14.47 0.48 5.75
C ASP A 113 -15.34 0.07 6.93
N LEU A 114 -15.66 -1.23 7.07
CA LEU A 114 -16.43 -1.76 8.20
C LEU A 114 -15.71 -1.54 9.53
N LEU A 115 -14.43 -1.91 9.60
CA LEU A 115 -13.62 -1.77 10.81
C LEU A 115 -13.37 -0.30 11.20
N ASP A 116 -13.18 0.59 10.21
CA ASP A 116 -12.93 2.00 10.45
C ASP A 116 -14.19 2.75 10.96
N ALA A 117 -15.37 2.35 10.48
CA ALA A 117 -16.64 2.87 10.98
C ALA A 117 -16.86 2.53 12.47
N GLU A 118 -16.47 1.33 12.88
CA GLU A 118 -16.56 0.91 14.28
C GLU A 118 -15.57 1.64 15.18
N ALA A 119 -14.35 1.90 14.69
CA ALA A 119 -13.33 2.62 15.44
C ALA A 119 -13.71 4.09 15.71
N THR A 120 -14.54 4.70 14.84
CA THR A 120 -14.93 6.11 14.94
C THR A 120 -16.16 6.36 15.83
N ASP A 121 -17.07 5.39 15.95
CA ASP A 121 -18.30 5.51 16.77
C ASP A 121 -18.08 5.31 18.29
N GLY A 122 -16.83 5.20 18.75
CA GLY A 122 -16.47 5.46 20.13
C GLY A 122 -17.20 4.63 21.18
N GLY A 123 -17.26 3.30 21.02
CA GLY A 123 -17.56 2.36 22.11
C GLY A 123 -18.93 2.48 22.80
N VAL A 124 -19.90 3.19 22.23
CA VAL A 124 -21.28 3.29 22.77
C VAL A 124 -22.33 3.15 21.66
N THR A 125 -22.09 2.30 20.69
CA THR A 125 -23.17 1.56 20.03
C THR A 125 -22.93 0.07 20.32
N ASP A 126 -23.98 -0.66 20.61
CA ASP A 126 -23.97 -2.12 20.85
C ASP A 126 -23.68 -2.91 19.54
N ALA A 127 -22.90 -2.33 18.62
CA ALA A 127 -22.84 -2.65 17.21
C ALA A 127 -21.40 -2.57 16.63
N GLY A 128 -20.40 -3.04 17.38
CA GLY A 128 -19.17 -3.56 16.76
C GLY A 128 -19.46 -4.89 16.04
N VAL A 129 -18.51 -5.43 15.27
CA VAL A 129 -18.66 -6.73 14.63
C VAL A 129 -18.98 -7.76 15.71
N THR A 130 -20.24 -8.22 15.75
CA THR A 130 -20.66 -9.24 16.71
C THR A 130 -19.86 -10.52 16.47
N GLU A 131 -19.71 -11.34 17.50
CA GLU A 131 -18.97 -12.60 17.34
C GLU A 131 -19.55 -13.48 16.23
N ALA A 132 -20.89 -13.51 16.10
CA ALA A 132 -21.58 -14.26 15.04
C ALA A 132 -21.29 -13.71 13.64
N GLU A 133 -21.23 -12.38 13.50
CA GLU A 133 -20.91 -11.72 12.23
C GLU A 133 -19.43 -11.92 11.88
N GLY A 134 -18.52 -11.71 12.83
CA GLY A 134 -17.09 -11.97 12.64
C GLY A 134 -16.82 -13.42 12.24
N ALA A 135 -17.52 -14.37 12.88
CA ALA A 135 -17.44 -15.78 12.52
C ALA A 135 -17.90 -16.05 11.08
N ARG A 136 -18.99 -15.41 10.65
CA ARG A 136 -19.50 -15.52 9.28
C ARG A 136 -18.50 -14.96 8.28
N LEU A 137 -18.02 -13.73 8.49
CA LEU A 137 -17.04 -13.07 7.63
C LEU A 137 -15.77 -13.93 7.48
N LEU A 138 -15.19 -14.38 8.60
CA LEU A 138 -13.95 -15.16 8.59
C LEU A 138 -14.13 -16.54 7.95
N ALA A 139 -15.28 -17.19 8.12
CA ALA A 139 -15.59 -18.44 7.42
C ALA A 139 -15.61 -18.22 5.89
N GLU A 140 -16.32 -17.20 5.41
CA GLU A 140 -16.41 -16.92 3.97
C GLU A 140 -15.06 -16.48 3.35
N ILE A 141 -14.22 -15.77 4.12
CA ILE A 141 -12.83 -15.47 3.74
C ILE A 141 -12.03 -16.77 3.61
N CYS A 142 -12.13 -17.68 4.60
CA CYS A 142 -11.45 -18.96 4.56
C CYS A 142 -11.93 -19.82 3.38
N GLU A 143 -13.22 -19.82 3.05
CA GLU A 143 -13.76 -20.51 1.86
C GLU A 143 -13.11 -20.02 0.56
N GLY A 144 -13.02 -18.70 0.37
CA GLY A 144 -12.37 -18.11 -0.79
C GLY A 144 -10.87 -18.42 -0.84
N LEU A 145 -10.19 -18.32 0.30
CA LEU A 145 -8.76 -18.58 0.39
C LEU A 145 -8.43 -20.05 0.17
N ALA A 146 -9.26 -20.95 0.69
CA ALA A 146 -9.15 -22.39 0.49
C ALA A 146 -9.32 -22.75 -0.99
N HIS A 147 -10.32 -22.17 -1.67
CA HIS A 147 -10.46 -22.34 -3.11
C HIS A 147 -9.23 -21.83 -3.89
N LEU A 148 -8.71 -20.65 -3.53
CA LEU A 148 -7.53 -20.05 -4.14
C LEU A 148 -6.30 -20.97 -3.99
N HIS A 149 -6.02 -21.43 -2.77
CA HIS A 149 -4.88 -22.28 -2.46
C HIS A 149 -4.96 -23.65 -3.14
N ARG A 150 -6.14 -24.29 -3.16
CA ARG A 150 -6.35 -25.56 -3.90
C ARG A 150 -6.15 -25.41 -5.41
N SER A 151 -6.47 -24.23 -5.95
CA SER A 151 -6.28 -23.93 -7.37
C SER A 151 -4.82 -23.63 -7.71
N GLY A 152 -3.91 -23.70 -6.73
CA GLY A 152 -2.48 -23.50 -6.93
C GLY A 152 -2.07 -22.02 -6.90
N TRP A 153 -2.82 -21.15 -6.22
CA TRP A 153 -2.52 -19.72 -6.16
C TRP A 153 -2.31 -19.24 -4.73
N VAL A 154 -1.48 -18.22 -4.56
CA VAL A 154 -1.37 -17.43 -3.32
C VAL A 154 -1.86 -16.02 -3.62
N HIS A 155 -2.61 -15.42 -2.70
CA HIS A 155 -3.13 -14.07 -2.87
C HIS A 155 -2.00 -13.03 -2.79
N GLY A 156 -1.15 -13.11 -1.77
CA GLY A 156 0.07 -12.30 -1.64
C GLY A 156 -0.11 -10.87 -1.13
N ASP A 157 -1.34 -10.36 -1.02
CA ASP A 157 -1.69 -9.05 -0.42
C ASP A 157 -3.07 -9.12 0.26
N LEU A 158 -3.32 -10.18 1.01
CA LEU A 158 -4.54 -10.34 1.78
C LEU A 158 -4.60 -9.29 2.91
N LYS A 159 -5.66 -8.50 2.96
CA LYS A 159 -5.90 -7.43 3.95
C LYS A 159 -7.37 -7.00 3.93
N PRO A 160 -7.90 -6.31 4.95
CA PRO A 160 -9.29 -5.86 4.99
C PRO A 160 -9.73 -5.04 3.76
N ASP A 161 -8.84 -4.24 3.19
CA ASP A 161 -9.10 -3.44 1.99
C ASP A 161 -9.44 -4.31 0.76
N ASN A 162 -8.92 -5.55 0.73
CA ASN A 162 -9.09 -6.51 -0.37
C ASN A 162 -10.20 -7.54 -0.07
N ILE A 163 -10.86 -7.44 1.08
CA ILE A 163 -12.05 -8.21 1.42
C ILE A 163 -13.27 -7.34 1.16
N LEU A 164 -14.12 -7.75 0.22
CA LEU A 164 -15.28 -6.97 -0.20
C LEU A 164 -16.56 -7.57 0.35
N LEU A 165 -17.43 -6.72 0.90
CA LEU A 165 -18.79 -7.06 1.30
C LEU A 165 -19.75 -6.69 0.17
N MET A 166 -20.49 -7.67 -0.31
CA MET A 166 -21.49 -7.52 -1.35
C MET A 166 -22.81 -7.05 -0.75
N ALA A 167 -23.72 -6.53 -1.60
CA ALA A 167 -25.02 -6.03 -1.17
C ALA A 167 -25.95 -7.10 -0.56
N ASP A 168 -25.70 -8.39 -0.84
CA ASP A 168 -26.40 -9.51 -0.20
C ASP A 168 -25.74 -9.96 1.12
N GLY A 169 -24.74 -9.21 1.58
CA GLY A 169 -23.94 -9.49 2.76
C GLY A 169 -22.82 -10.50 2.55
N SER A 170 -22.71 -11.13 1.37
CA SER A 170 -21.66 -12.12 1.12
C SER A 170 -20.27 -11.49 1.02
N VAL A 171 -19.24 -12.26 1.35
CA VAL A 171 -17.84 -11.83 1.28
C VAL A 171 -17.17 -12.35 0.01
N LYS A 172 -16.38 -11.49 -0.63
CA LYS A 172 -15.54 -11.84 -1.77
C LYS A 172 -14.11 -11.29 -1.63
N LEU A 173 -13.12 -12.12 -1.95
CA LEU A 173 -11.73 -11.68 -2.06
C LEU A 173 -11.52 -10.91 -3.36
N SER A 174 -10.65 -9.90 -3.35
CA SER A 174 -10.38 -9.01 -4.47
C SER A 174 -8.91 -8.61 -4.58
N ASP A 175 -8.57 -7.86 -5.63
CA ASP A 175 -7.21 -7.37 -5.91
C ASP A 175 -6.14 -8.47 -6.02
N PHE A 176 -6.26 -9.26 -7.09
CA PHE A 176 -5.32 -10.33 -7.42
C PHE A 176 -4.07 -9.81 -8.15
N GLY A 177 -3.79 -8.51 -8.09
CA GLY A 177 -2.65 -7.89 -8.75
C GLY A 177 -1.27 -8.39 -8.28
N LEU A 178 -1.22 -8.94 -7.06
CA LEU A 178 -0.04 -9.62 -6.49
C LEU A 178 -0.22 -11.14 -6.36
N ALA A 179 -1.33 -11.69 -6.87
CA ALA A 179 -1.55 -13.12 -6.86
C ALA A 179 -0.49 -13.83 -7.70
N THR A 180 -0.05 -14.98 -7.21
CA THR A 180 1.05 -15.74 -7.79
C THR A 180 0.68 -17.21 -7.85
N GLU A 181 0.83 -17.79 -9.03
CA GLU A 181 0.70 -19.24 -9.23
C GLU A 181 1.88 -19.95 -8.54
N LEU A 182 1.58 -21.05 -7.88
CA LEU A 182 2.56 -21.89 -7.21
C LEU A 182 3.36 -22.65 -8.26
N THR A 183 4.66 -22.37 -8.32
CA THR A 183 5.64 -22.91 -9.25
C THR A 183 6.72 -23.69 -8.50
N GLY A 184 7.06 -24.90 -8.95
CA GLY A 184 8.12 -25.72 -8.38
C GLY A 184 7.80 -27.22 -8.51
N THR A 185 8.76 -28.10 -8.29
CA THR A 185 8.66 -29.57 -8.51
C THR A 185 7.51 -30.25 -7.74
N ARG A 186 6.86 -29.53 -6.82
CA ARG A 186 5.68 -29.95 -6.05
C ARG A 186 4.59 -28.87 -5.88
N GLY A 187 4.71 -27.72 -6.56
CA GLY A 187 3.74 -26.61 -6.42
C GLY A 187 3.62 -26.04 -5.00
N THR A 188 4.73 -25.97 -4.25
CA THR A 188 4.71 -25.61 -2.81
C THR A 188 4.95 -24.12 -2.53
N HIS A 189 5.47 -23.38 -3.50
CA HIS A 189 5.80 -21.97 -3.42
C HIS A 189 5.64 -21.32 -4.79
N GLY A 190 5.66 -20.00 -4.87
CA GLY A 190 5.74 -19.24 -6.11
C GLY A 190 6.62 -18.02 -5.90
N TYR A 191 6.73 -17.17 -6.92
CA TYR A 191 7.53 -15.95 -6.84
C TYR A 191 6.69 -14.70 -7.10
N ALA A 192 6.75 -13.76 -6.15
CA ALA A 192 6.07 -12.47 -6.25
C ALA A 192 7.08 -11.33 -6.19
N PRO A 193 6.76 -10.16 -6.76
CA PRO A 193 7.56 -8.95 -6.53
C PRO A 193 7.77 -8.70 -5.01
N PRO A 194 8.85 -8.00 -4.61
CA PRO A 194 9.09 -7.58 -3.23
C PRO A 194 8.14 -6.42 -2.87
N MET A 195 6.85 -6.72 -2.88
CA MET A 195 5.74 -5.81 -2.66
C MET A 195 4.72 -6.45 -1.74
N GLY A 196 3.88 -5.60 -1.17
CA GLY A 196 2.76 -5.96 -0.31
C GLY A 196 2.53 -4.86 0.71
N THR A 197 1.44 -4.98 1.43
CA THR A 197 1.11 -4.06 2.52
C THR A 197 1.89 -4.47 3.77
N PHE A 198 2.82 -3.62 4.21
CA PHE A 198 3.78 -3.92 5.28
C PHE A 198 3.16 -4.44 6.59
N ASP A 199 1.95 -3.98 6.90
CA ASP A 199 1.20 -4.41 8.07
C ASP A 199 0.83 -5.90 8.04
N TYR A 200 0.61 -6.46 6.86
CA TYR A 200 0.13 -7.82 6.65
C TYR A 200 1.23 -8.79 6.19
N LEU A 201 2.45 -8.31 5.98
CA LEU A 201 3.56 -9.15 5.52
C LEU A 201 4.07 -10.06 6.64
N PRO A 202 4.24 -11.37 6.38
CA PRO A 202 4.84 -12.27 7.35
C PRO A 202 6.33 -11.98 7.53
N PRO A 203 6.91 -12.33 8.69
CA PRO A 203 8.27 -11.96 9.05
C PRO A 203 9.32 -12.47 8.07
N GLU A 204 9.14 -13.66 7.49
CA GLU A 204 10.10 -14.21 6.53
C GLU A 204 10.14 -13.45 5.20
N ARG A 205 9.06 -12.76 4.78
CA ARG A 205 9.06 -12.00 3.51
C ARG A 205 9.92 -10.75 3.57
N TRP A 206 10.11 -10.17 4.75
CA TRP A 206 11.04 -9.05 4.96
C TRP A 206 12.51 -9.45 4.80
N LYS A 207 12.83 -10.70 5.12
CA LYS A 207 14.20 -11.24 5.08
C LYS A 207 14.46 -12.06 3.81
N ALA A 208 13.44 -12.26 2.99
CA ALA A 208 13.54 -13.15 1.85
C ALA A 208 14.46 -12.54 0.77
N PRO A 209 15.42 -13.31 0.25
CA PRO A 209 16.30 -12.82 -0.80
C PRO A 209 15.50 -12.54 -2.07
N LEU A 210 15.84 -11.42 -2.73
CA LEU A 210 15.31 -11.12 -4.05
C LEU A 210 16.07 -11.96 -5.09
N GLY A 211 15.40 -12.98 -5.63
CA GLY A 211 15.92 -13.80 -6.73
C GLY A 211 15.55 -13.24 -8.10
N GLU A 212 16.03 -13.90 -9.16
CA GLU A 212 15.73 -13.57 -10.56
C GLU A 212 14.22 -13.52 -10.85
N TYR A 213 13.46 -14.43 -10.24
CA TYR A 213 12.01 -14.55 -10.42
C TYR A 213 11.19 -13.74 -9.40
N GLY A 214 11.86 -13.08 -8.44
CA GLY A 214 11.23 -12.35 -7.35
C GLY A 214 11.51 -12.97 -5.97
N VAL A 215 10.63 -12.68 -5.02
CA VAL A 215 10.68 -13.18 -3.65
C VAL A 215 9.76 -14.39 -3.52
N GLU A 216 10.26 -15.44 -2.88
CA GLU A 216 9.48 -16.65 -2.63
C GLU A 216 8.26 -16.37 -1.74
N VAL A 217 7.11 -16.89 -2.16
CA VAL A 217 5.81 -16.76 -1.50
C VAL A 217 5.16 -18.14 -1.38
N ARG A 218 4.43 -18.36 -0.29
CA ARG A 218 3.75 -19.63 0.04
C ARG A 218 2.33 -19.35 0.53
N PRO A 219 1.41 -20.33 0.49
CA PRO A 219 0.06 -20.17 1.05
C PRO A 219 0.06 -19.72 2.52
N SER A 220 1.07 -20.12 3.30
CA SER A 220 1.24 -19.71 4.69
C SER A 220 1.55 -18.22 4.91
N ALA A 221 1.82 -17.46 3.84
CA ALA A 221 1.87 -16.00 3.87
C ALA A 221 0.46 -15.40 3.98
N ASP A 222 -0.51 -15.95 3.24
CA ASP A 222 -1.91 -15.52 3.35
C ASP A 222 -2.50 -15.93 4.70
N ILE A 223 -2.09 -17.10 5.25
CA ILE A 223 -2.50 -17.53 6.60
C ILE A 223 -2.01 -16.54 7.67
N TRP A 224 -0.79 -16.02 7.54
CA TRP A 224 -0.31 -14.96 8.44
C TRP A 224 -1.19 -13.72 8.37
N ALA A 225 -1.47 -13.23 7.16
CA ALA A 225 -2.32 -12.08 6.95
C ALA A 225 -3.74 -12.30 7.49
N LEU A 226 -4.29 -13.50 7.34
CA LEU A 226 -5.56 -13.91 7.95
C LEU A 226 -5.50 -13.84 9.49
N GLY A 227 -4.40 -14.26 10.11
CA GLY A 227 -4.19 -14.13 11.56
C GLY A 227 -4.26 -12.68 12.06
N ILE A 228 -3.72 -11.74 11.28
CA ILE A 228 -3.84 -10.31 11.55
C ILE A 228 -5.29 -9.87 11.43
N MET A 229 -5.98 -10.24 10.35
CA MET A 229 -7.38 -9.88 10.14
C MET A 229 -8.32 -10.46 11.20
N ILE A 230 -8.11 -11.71 11.65
CA ILE A 230 -8.88 -12.30 12.75
C ILE A 230 -8.77 -11.41 13.99
N HIS A 231 -7.55 -10.95 14.32
CA HIS A 231 -7.37 -10.03 15.44
C HIS A 231 -8.10 -8.70 15.20
N GLU A 232 -7.90 -8.07 14.04
CA GLU A 232 -8.52 -6.77 13.72
C GLU A 232 -10.04 -6.82 13.76
N VAL A 233 -10.67 -7.90 13.29
CA VAL A 233 -12.13 -8.07 13.32
C VAL A 233 -12.69 -8.01 14.74
N PHE A 234 -12.02 -8.64 15.72
CA PHE A 234 -12.52 -8.68 17.10
C PHE A 234 -11.88 -7.65 18.03
N ALA A 235 -10.83 -6.96 17.59
CA ALA A 235 -10.17 -5.87 18.30
C ALA A 235 -10.55 -4.49 17.74
N SER A 236 -11.70 -4.39 17.06
CA SER A 236 -12.23 -3.14 16.50
C SER A 236 -11.22 -2.40 15.61
N GLY A 237 -10.63 -3.13 14.66
CA GLY A 237 -9.64 -2.62 13.71
C GLY A 237 -8.22 -2.48 14.27
N ALA A 238 -7.98 -2.77 15.55
CA ALA A 238 -6.65 -2.65 16.13
C ALA A 238 -5.71 -3.78 15.66
N PRO A 239 -4.51 -3.47 15.14
CA PRO A 239 -3.55 -4.49 14.72
C PRO A 239 -2.93 -5.22 15.93
N PRO A 240 -2.54 -6.50 15.81
CA PRO A 240 -1.96 -7.29 16.90
C PRO A 240 -0.55 -6.86 17.30
N PHE A 241 0.16 -6.14 16.43
CA PHE A 241 1.53 -5.68 16.67
C PHE A 241 1.55 -4.17 16.94
N PRO A 242 2.27 -3.71 17.98
CA PRO A 242 2.29 -2.30 18.35
C PRO A 242 3.09 -1.47 17.34
N GLY A 243 2.64 -0.24 17.12
CA GLY A 243 3.35 0.74 16.29
C GLY A 243 2.41 1.75 15.64
N ALA A 244 2.81 3.02 15.66
CA ALA A 244 2.04 4.10 15.05
C ALA A 244 2.12 4.11 13.52
N THR A 245 3.12 3.45 12.94
CA THR A 245 3.34 3.38 11.49
C THR A 245 3.45 1.92 11.03
N PRO A 246 3.15 1.63 9.75
CA PRO A 246 3.34 0.28 9.21
C PRO A 246 4.75 -0.25 9.40
N MET A 247 5.76 0.61 9.26
CA MET A 247 7.16 0.24 9.45
C MET A 247 7.47 -0.12 10.92
N ALA A 248 6.89 0.61 11.89
CA ALA A 248 7.05 0.29 13.30
C ALA A 248 6.39 -1.04 13.67
N ARG A 249 5.20 -1.32 13.12
CA ARG A 249 4.50 -2.61 13.32
C ARG A 249 5.26 -3.76 12.67
N ALA A 250 5.80 -3.56 11.46
CA ALA A 250 6.68 -4.52 10.82
C ALA A 250 7.94 -4.81 11.65
N ALA A 251 8.55 -3.80 12.27
CA ALA A 251 9.67 -4.00 13.18
C ALA A 251 9.24 -4.84 14.42
N ALA A 252 8.09 -4.54 15.02
CA ALA A 252 7.54 -5.33 16.13
C ALA A 252 7.26 -6.78 15.74
N THR A 253 6.74 -7.02 14.53
CA THR A 253 6.60 -8.36 13.94
C THR A 253 7.94 -9.10 13.87
N GLN A 254 9.03 -8.42 13.49
CA GLN A 254 10.36 -9.04 13.48
C GLN A 254 10.85 -9.38 14.89
N GLU A 255 10.66 -8.49 15.87
CA GLU A 255 11.07 -8.78 17.26
C GLU A 255 10.32 -9.98 17.83
N TYR A 256 9.03 -10.09 17.52
CA TYR A 256 8.23 -11.25 17.87
C TYR A 256 8.75 -12.53 17.20
N ALA A 257 9.00 -12.49 15.89
CA ALA A 257 9.45 -13.65 15.15
C ALA A 257 10.84 -14.14 15.59
N GLU A 258 11.68 -13.24 16.09
CA GLU A 258 12.99 -13.53 16.67
C GLU A 258 12.93 -13.99 18.14
N GLY A 259 11.74 -14.05 18.74
CA GLY A 259 11.55 -14.40 20.14
C GLY A 259 12.00 -13.32 21.13
N ARG A 260 12.28 -12.11 20.65
CA ARG A 260 12.66 -10.95 21.49
C ARG A 260 11.45 -10.28 22.14
N ALA A 261 10.25 -10.49 21.59
CA ALA A 261 8.99 -10.03 22.16
C ALA A 261 7.94 -11.16 22.13
N PRO A 262 7.02 -11.24 23.11
CA PRO A 262 5.91 -12.18 23.06
C PRO A 262 4.77 -11.66 22.15
N LEU A 263 4.00 -12.58 21.55
CA LEU A 263 2.72 -12.23 20.93
C LEU A 263 1.72 -11.81 22.01
N ARG A 264 1.14 -10.63 21.89
CA ARG A 264 0.14 -10.11 22.82
C ARG A 264 -1.11 -9.73 22.04
N LEU A 265 -2.03 -10.68 21.93
CA LEU A 265 -3.35 -10.45 21.33
C LEU A 265 -4.28 -9.80 22.36
N ASP A 266 -5.14 -8.90 21.90
CA ASP A 266 -6.05 -8.14 22.75
C ASP A 266 -6.99 -9.07 23.54
N SER A 267 -7.28 -8.68 24.79
CA SER A 267 -8.27 -9.36 25.63
C SER A 267 -9.70 -9.29 25.08
N ALA A 268 -10.00 -8.31 24.23
CA ALA A 268 -11.28 -8.16 23.54
C ALA A 268 -11.51 -9.28 22.51
N VAL A 269 -10.45 -9.84 21.92
CA VAL A 269 -10.56 -10.96 20.98
C VAL A 269 -11.01 -12.22 21.72
N PRO A 270 -12.16 -12.85 21.39
CA PRO A 270 -12.66 -14.00 22.14
C PRO A 270 -11.67 -15.18 22.13
N PRO A 271 -11.70 -16.06 23.17
CA PRO A 271 -10.66 -17.09 23.36
C PRO A 271 -10.43 -18.00 22.15
N PHE A 272 -11.50 -18.45 21.48
CA PHE A 272 -11.40 -19.27 20.27
C PHE A 272 -10.65 -18.55 19.16
N TRP A 273 -11.06 -17.32 18.84
CA TRP A 273 -10.45 -16.49 17.81
C TRP A 273 -9.02 -16.09 18.14
N ARG A 274 -8.72 -15.86 19.41
CA ARG A 274 -7.37 -15.57 19.88
C ARG A 274 -6.43 -16.76 19.67
N ALA A 275 -6.89 -17.98 19.92
CA ALA A 275 -6.13 -19.19 19.64
C ALA A 275 -5.94 -19.39 18.13
N LEU A 276 -7.00 -19.19 17.34
CA LEU A 276 -6.95 -19.29 15.87
C LEU A 276 -5.96 -18.28 15.27
N ALA A 277 -6.00 -17.02 15.72
CA ALA A 277 -5.07 -15.98 15.32
C ALA A 277 -3.64 -16.30 15.73
N ALA A 278 -3.41 -16.82 16.94
CA ALA A 278 -2.08 -17.21 17.40
C ALA A 278 -1.46 -18.33 16.54
N ASP A 279 -2.25 -19.33 16.14
CA ASP A 279 -1.82 -20.38 15.21
C ASP A 279 -1.43 -19.81 13.84
N CYS A 280 -2.26 -18.90 13.32
CA CYS A 280 -2.01 -18.19 12.07
C CYS A 280 -0.78 -17.28 12.13
N LEU A 281 -0.48 -16.73 13.30
CA LEU A 281 0.66 -15.84 13.55
C LEU A 281 1.91 -16.59 14.03
N ALA A 282 1.98 -17.92 13.92
CA ALA A 282 3.20 -18.64 14.31
C ALA A 282 4.43 -18.08 13.56
N PRO A 283 5.61 -17.90 14.20
CA PRO A 283 6.72 -17.12 13.63
C PRO A 283 7.27 -17.59 12.28
N THR A 284 7.24 -18.90 12.01
CA THR A 284 7.84 -19.48 10.80
C THR A 284 6.79 -20.03 9.87
N HIS A 285 7.05 -19.96 8.56
CA HIS A 285 6.16 -20.52 7.55
C HIS A 285 5.91 -22.02 7.75
N ALA A 286 6.89 -22.75 8.31
CA ALA A 286 6.78 -24.19 8.57
C ALA A 286 5.83 -24.48 9.74
N ALA A 287 5.88 -23.68 10.81
CA ALA A 287 4.92 -23.79 11.91
C ALA A 287 3.49 -23.47 11.45
N ARG A 288 3.34 -22.51 10.52
CA ARG A 288 2.03 -22.15 9.94
C ARG A 288 1.50 -23.15 8.92
N ALA A 289 2.35 -23.98 8.32
CA ALA A 289 1.98 -24.83 7.18
C ALA A 289 0.86 -25.85 7.49
N ALA A 290 0.66 -26.22 8.76
CA ALA A 290 -0.43 -27.09 9.19
C ALA A 290 -1.81 -26.39 9.27
N HIS A 291 -1.82 -25.05 9.31
CA HIS A 291 -3.02 -24.23 9.46
C HIS A 291 -3.52 -23.74 8.09
N THR A 292 -3.91 -24.66 7.22
CA THR A 292 -4.47 -24.31 5.90
C THR A 292 -5.82 -23.61 6.03
N ALA A 293 -6.25 -22.87 5.00
CA ALA A 293 -7.54 -22.20 5.00
C ALA A 293 -8.70 -23.21 5.21
N GLU A 294 -8.59 -24.44 4.70
CA GLU A 294 -9.55 -25.53 4.95
C GLU A 294 -9.58 -25.96 6.42
N SER A 295 -8.40 -26.12 7.05
CA SER A 295 -8.35 -26.57 8.45
C SER A 295 -8.87 -25.50 9.39
N LEU A 296 -8.62 -24.23 9.09
CA LEU A 296 -9.18 -23.08 9.80
C LEU A 296 -10.70 -23.01 9.61
N LEU A 297 -11.20 -23.14 8.38
CA LEU A 297 -12.64 -23.18 8.09
C LEU A 297 -13.36 -24.29 8.87
N ALA A 298 -12.79 -25.49 8.89
CA ALA A 298 -13.36 -26.63 9.62
C ALA A 298 -13.44 -26.36 11.14
N ARG A 299 -12.43 -25.70 11.71
CA ARG A 299 -12.44 -25.29 13.13
C ARG A 299 -13.52 -24.25 13.40
N ILE A 300 -13.66 -23.23 12.54
CA ILE A 300 -14.70 -22.21 12.66
C ILE A 300 -16.10 -22.85 12.59
N ALA A 301 -16.33 -23.77 11.65
CA ALA A 301 -17.61 -24.46 11.52
C ALA A 301 -17.93 -25.30 12.77
N THR A 302 -16.93 -25.98 13.34
CA THR A 302 -17.09 -26.78 14.56
C THR A 302 -17.44 -25.91 15.77
N ASP A 303 -16.75 -24.78 15.94
CA ASP A 303 -16.99 -23.83 17.03
C ASP A 303 -18.43 -23.28 16.96
N ARG A 304 -18.86 -22.84 15.76
CA ARG A 304 -20.23 -22.37 15.53
C ARG A 304 -21.29 -23.40 15.88
N GLN A 305 -21.09 -24.66 15.47
CA GLN A 305 -22.02 -25.75 15.81
C GLN A 305 -22.07 -26.01 17.31
N ALA A 306 -20.94 -25.88 18.02
CA ALA A 306 -20.91 -26.03 19.47
C ALA A 306 -21.67 -24.89 20.17
N THR A 307 -21.51 -23.65 19.73
CA THR A 307 -22.24 -22.48 20.27
C THR A 307 -23.75 -22.58 20.01
N GLU A 308 -24.16 -23.03 18.82
CA GLU A 308 -25.58 -23.20 18.46
C GLU A 308 -26.23 -24.39 19.20
N ALA A 309 -25.45 -25.40 19.60
CA ALA A 309 -25.92 -26.58 20.33
C ALA A 309 -25.99 -26.40 21.86
N GLU A 310 -25.43 -25.34 22.42
CA GLU A 310 -25.62 -25.03 23.84
C GLU A 310 -27.09 -24.64 24.09
N PRO A 311 -27.86 -25.41 24.89
CA PRO A 311 -29.24 -25.06 25.15
C PRO A 311 -29.28 -23.75 25.94
N THR A 312 -30.09 -22.79 25.48
CA THR A 312 -30.54 -21.67 26.28
C THR A 312 -31.28 -22.23 27.50
N VAL A 313 -30.57 -22.39 28.62
CA VAL A 313 -31.19 -22.70 29.91
C VAL A 313 -32.00 -21.47 30.28
N GLY A 314 -33.28 -21.52 29.90
CA GLY A 314 -34.26 -20.49 30.18
C GLY A 314 -34.33 -20.20 31.68
N ALA A 315 -34.17 -18.92 32.00
CA ALA A 315 -34.66 -18.33 33.22
C ALA A 315 -36.18 -18.61 33.32
N GLY A 316 -36.57 -19.50 34.21
CA GLY A 316 -37.97 -19.85 34.42
C GLY A 316 -38.19 -20.78 35.61
N GLY A 317 -38.40 -20.17 36.77
CA GLY A 317 -39.20 -20.76 37.85
C GLY A 317 -38.44 -21.63 38.86
N ASP A 318 -38.23 -21.07 40.04
CA ASP A 318 -38.12 -21.81 41.30
C ASP A 318 -39.38 -22.67 41.49
N PRO A 319 -39.24 -23.95 41.87
CA PRO A 319 -39.86 -24.33 43.13
C PRO A 319 -38.95 -25.21 43.98
N ALA A 320 -38.53 -24.63 45.10
CA ALA A 320 -38.68 -25.16 46.46
C ALA A 320 -38.52 -26.68 46.67
N LEU A 321 -37.42 -27.01 47.37
CA LEU A 321 -37.35 -27.93 48.52
C LEU A 321 -37.74 -29.41 48.32
N ARG A 322 -36.72 -30.28 48.37
CA ARG A 322 -36.56 -31.52 49.19
C ARG A 322 -35.44 -32.35 48.56
N GLY A 323 -34.37 -32.83 49.20
CA GLY A 323 -33.88 -32.83 50.56
C GLY A 323 -32.73 -33.85 50.64
N ARG A 324 -31.96 -33.82 51.75
CA ARG A 324 -30.91 -34.79 52.18
C ARG A 324 -29.55 -34.59 51.46
N ARG A 325 -28.37 -34.55 52.10
CA ARG A 325 -27.84 -34.62 53.49
C ARG A 325 -26.42 -33.99 53.44
N PRO A 326 -25.85 -33.51 54.56
CA PRO A 326 -24.62 -32.73 54.54
C PRO A 326 -23.37 -33.61 54.46
N TRP A 327 -22.46 -33.31 53.53
CA TRP A 327 -21.12 -33.89 53.51
C TRP A 327 -20.17 -33.07 54.38
N ARG A 328 -19.37 -33.85 55.12
CA ARG A 328 -18.55 -33.49 56.27
C ARG A 328 -17.24 -32.84 55.82
N VAL A 329 -16.85 -31.83 56.58
CA VAL A 329 -15.57 -31.10 56.56
C VAL A 329 -14.36 -32.04 56.61
N SER A 330 -13.37 -31.82 55.75
CA SER A 330 -11.96 -32.11 56.06
C SER A 330 -11.16 -30.81 55.98
N ARG A 331 -10.72 -30.36 57.17
CA ARG A 331 -9.77 -29.27 57.35
C ARG A 331 -8.40 -29.71 56.84
N ARG A 332 -7.77 -28.92 55.96
CA ARG A 332 -6.31 -28.84 55.88
C ARG A 332 -5.88 -27.39 56.08
N THR A 333 -5.18 -27.19 57.18
CA THR A 333 -4.59 -25.96 57.65
C THR A 333 -3.40 -25.55 56.79
N SER A 334 -3.34 -24.30 56.34
CA SER A 334 -2.09 -23.59 56.09
C SER A 334 -2.26 -22.09 56.30
N ARG A 335 -1.29 -21.52 57.02
CA ARG A 335 -1.23 -20.23 57.70
C ARG A 335 -1.30 -18.98 56.79
N PRO A 336 -1.69 -17.82 57.35
CA PRO A 336 -1.78 -16.57 56.62
C PRO A 336 -0.42 -15.87 56.52
N SER A 337 -0.06 -15.36 55.34
CA SER A 337 1.02 -14.38 55.19
C SER A 337 0.44 -12.97 54.92
N ARG A 338 1.09 -12.00 55.54
CA ARG A 338 0.63 -10.64 55.79
C ARG A 338 0.69 -9.77 54.53
N ARG A 339 -0.35 -8.96 54.31
CA ARG A 339 -0.28 -7.72 53.51
C ARG A 339 0.57 -6.66 54.24
N PRO A 340 1.33 -5.84 53.51
CA PRO A 340 1.61 -4.49 53.94
C PRO A 340 0.89 -3.47 53.03
N THR A 341 0.09 -2.63 53.65
CA THR A 341 -0.36 -1.34 53.13
C THR A 341 0.70 -0.27 53.35
N ARG A 342 1.05 0.53 52.34
CA ARG A 342 1.49 1.94 52.47
C ARG A 342 1.54 2.56 51.05
N ARG A 343 0.64 3.50 50.73
CA ARG A 343 0.65 4.97 50.96
C ARG A 343 1.54 5.70 49.94
N GLY A 344 0.91 6.63 49.23
CA GLY A 344 1.36 7.21 47.96
C GLY A 344 2.66 8.01 48.00
N ARG A 345 3.21 8.18 46.80
CA ARG A 345 3.96 9.36 46.38
C ARG A 345 3.81 9.52 44.88
N ARG A 346 3.17 10.63 44.48
CA ARG A 346 3.21 11.16 43.11
C ARG A 346 4.60 11.76 42.92
N THR A 347 5.32 11.32 41.91
CA THR A 347 6.54 12.00 41.42
C THR A 347 6.40 12.14 39.92
N ARG A 348 6.19 13.37 39.48
CA ARG A 348 6.37 13.81 38.10
C ARG A 348 7.89 13.82 37.85
N VAL A 349 8.36 13.16 36.81
CA VAL A 349 9.72 13.35 36.28
C VAL A 349 9.58 13.74 34.82
N ALA A 350 10.12 14.91 34.51
CA ALA A 350 10.15 15.52 33.19
C ALA A 350 11.17 14.80 32.29
N LEU A 351 10.81 14.65 31.01
CA LEU A 351 11.72 14.29 29.94
C LEU A 351 12.70 15.45 29.69
N ALA A 352 14.00 15.16 29.76
CA ALA A 352 15.03 15.94 29.08
C ALA A 352 15.83 14.97 28.22
N ALA A 353 15.63 15.08 26.91
CA ALA A 353 16.39 14.36 25.90
C ALA A 353 17.68 15.12 25.61
N VAL A 354 18.83 14.48 25.82
CA VAL A 354 20.09 14.84 25.16
C VAL A 354 20.74 13.54 24.71
N ALA A 355 20.74 13.31 23.39
CA ALA A 355 21.59 12.32 22.75
C ALA A 355 22.47 13.07 21.75
N VAL A 356 23.70 13.33 22.18
CA VAL A 356 24.83 13.67 21.32
C VAL A 356 25.52 12.35 20.99
N CYS A 357 25.58 11.98 19.71
CA CYS A 357 26.55 11.02 19.20
C CYS A 357 26.99 11.46 17.81
N THR A 358 28.12 12.15 17.80
CA THR A 358 29.06 12.30 16.68
C THR A 358 29.57 10.94 16.23
N VAL A 359 29.56 10.67 14.92
CA VAL A 359 30.44 9.66 14.32
C VAL A 359 31.22 10.32 13.19
N GLY A 360 32.55 10.24 13.32
CA GLY A 360 33.52 10.99 12.56
C GLY A 360 33.74 10.48 11.13
N ALA A 361 34.04 11.43 10.26
CA ALA A 361 34.61 11.21 8.95
C ALA A 361 36.10 10.86 9.08
N ALA A 362 36.51 9.72 8.53
CA ALA A 362 37.90 9.43 8.23
C ALA A 362 38.18 9.83 6.78
N ILE A 363 38.90 10.93 6.59
CA ILE A 363 39.47 11.38 5.32
C ILE A 363 40.96 11.03 5.36
N TRP A 364 41.48 10.39 4.31
CA TRP A 364 42.90 10.45 3.99
C TRP A 364 43.08 11.06 2.59
N PRO A 365 44.02 12.00 2.39
CA PRO A 365 44.07 12.83 1.19
C PRO A 365 45.07 12.30 0.15
N TYR A 366 44.82 12.66 -1.12
CA TYR A 366 45.86 12.82 -2.12
C TYR A 366 45.90 14.28 -2.57
N ALA A 367 47.08 14.88 -2.44
CA ALA A 367 47.40 16.21 -2.89
C ALA A 367 47.81 16.19 -4.36
N VAL A 368 47.38 17.20 -5.14
CA VAL A 368 48.13 17.72 -6.28
C VAL A 368 48.02 19.25 -6.30
N ARG A 369 49.19 19.88 -6.41
CA ARG A 369 49.47 21.31 -6.53
C ARG A 369 49.18 21.85 -7.94
N GLY A 370 48.97 23.17 -7.99
CA GLY A 370 49.09 24.03 -9.17
C GLY A 370 47.82 24.86 -9.33
N GLY A 371 47.80 26.19 -9.34
CA GLY A 371 48.82 27.19 -9.68
C GLY A 371 48.11 28.28 -10.49
N ALA A 372 48.59 29.52 -10.38
CA ALA A 372 48.21 30.71 -11.15
C ALA A 372 46.90 31.45 -10.76
N SER A 373 47.11 32.41 -9.86
CA SER A 373 46.44 33.71 -9.82
C SER A 373 46.62 34.46 -11.15
N GLY A 374 45.52 35.00 -11.69
CA GLY A 374 45.51 35.95 -12.80
C GLY A 374 44.34 36.91 -12.62
N SER A 375 44.64 38.10 -12.12
CA SER A 375 43.72 39.20 -11.90
C SER A 375 43.64 40.12 -13.13
N HIS A 376 42.46 40.73 -13.35
CA HIS A 376 42.20 42.10 -13.85
C HIS A 376 41.11 42.15 -14.94
N GLY A 377 40.18 43.09 -14.78
CA GLY A 377 39.36 43.60 -15.88
C GLY A 377 37.90 43.89 -15.52
N ALA A 378 37.66 44.93 -14.72
CA ALA A 378 36.35 45.56 -14.66
C ALA A 378 36.19 46.48 -15.89
N ALA A 379 35.16 46.24 -16.69
CA ALA A 379 34.66 47.21 -17.66
C ALA A 379 33.13 47.22 -17.63
N ARG A 380 32.57 48.33 -17.13
CA ARG A 380 31.16 48.70 -17.28
C ARG A 380 30.97 49.23 -18.71
N ALA A 381 29.99 48.70 -19.44
CA ALA A 381 29.35 49.39 -20.55
C ALA A 381 27.85 49.05 -20.56
N SER A 382 27.06 50.11 -20.48
CA SER A 382 25.60 50.16 -20.58
C SER A 382 25.12 49.99 -22.03
N GLY A 383 24.10 49.14 -22.23
CA GLY A 383 23.36 48.99 -23.48
C GLY A 383 21.96 48.41 -23.25
N THR A 384 20.97 49.06 -23.85
CA THR A 384 19.49 48.94 -23.82
C THR A 384 18.95 47.51 -24.10
N PRO A 385 17.74 47.11 -23.62
CA PRO A 385 17.36 45.69 -23.52
C PRO A 385 16.86 45.13 -24.85
N GLY A 386 17.71 44.37 -25.54
CA GLY A 386 17.27 43.30 -26.43
C GLY A 386 17.14 42.02 -25.60
N ALA A 387 16.02 41.30 -25.74
CA ALA A 387 15.84 39.98 -25.14
C ALA A 387 16.86 39.00 -25.71
N THR A 388 18.06 38.96 -25.11
CA THR A 388 19.06 37.95 -25.38
C THR A 388 18.63 36.67 -24.67
N ALA A 389 18.60 35.56 -25.40
CA ALA A 389 18.55 34.25 -24.79
C ALA A 389 19.76 34.16 -23.84
N ALA A 390 19.53 34.23 -22.53
CA ALA A 390 20.58 34.16 -21.53
C ALA A 390 21.49 32.97 -21.84
N GLU A 391 22.80 33.08 -21.71
CA GLU A 391 23.73 31.98 -21.98
C GLU A 391 23.62 30.93 -20.85
N ALA A 392 23.81 29.65 -21.14
CA ALA A 392 23.71 28.60 -20.12
C ALA A 392 24.89 28.71 -19.16
N THR A 393 24.67 28.50 -17.86
CA THR A 393 25.73 28.63 -16.84
C THR A 393 26.52 27.34 -16.66
N GLY A 394 26.00 26.21 -17.15
CA GLY A 394 26.69 24.93 -17.14
C GLY A 394 26.06 23.90 -18.07
N ARG A 395 26.61 22.68 -18.04
CA ARG A 395 26.07 21.49 -18.70
C ARG A 395 25.97 20.34 -17.71
N ILE A 396 24.99 19.47 -17.93
CA ILE A 396 24.78 18.27 -17.13
C ILE A 396 24.44 17.10 -18.03
N ARG A 397 25.04 15.94 -17.76
CA ARG A 397 24.74 14.70 -18.45
C ARG A 397 23.69 13.90 -17.69
N VAL A 398 22.64 13.53 -18.40
CA VAL A 398 21.56 12.72 -17.85
C VAL A 398 22.07 11.30 -17.55
N PHE A 399 21.87 10.88 -16.30
CA PHE A 399 22.25 9.58 -15.80
C PHE A 399 21.01 8.76 -15.45
N ASN A 400 20.88 7.60 -16.08
CA ASN A 400 19.87 6.62 -15.73
C ASN A 400 20.55 5.54 -14.86
N ALA A 401 20.05 5.30 -13.65
CA ALA A 401 20.63 4.33 -12.73
C ALA A 401 20.48 2.88 -13.22
N GLU A 402 19.49 2.61 -14.07
CA GLU A 402 19.28 1.29 -14.66
C GLU A 402 20.36 0.92 -15.67
N LYS A 403 21.09 -0.17 -15.42
CA LYS A 403 22.14 -0.64 -16.35
C LYS A 403 21.57 -0.94 -17.75
N SER A 404 20.42 -1.61 -17.82
CA SER A 404 19.72 -1.95 -19.07
C SER A 404 19.37 -0.73 -19.93
N CYS A 405 19.18 0.45 -19.34
CA CYS A 405 18.89 1.68 -20.08
C CYS A 405 20.13 2.51 -20.41
N ARG A 406 21.29 2.18 -19.82
CA ARG A 406 22.56 2.87 -20.13
C ARG A 406 23.19 2.37 -21.42
N ASP A 407 23.04 1.10 -21.71
CA ASP A 407 23.69 0.44 -22.85
C ASP A 407 22.87 0.59 -24.16
N ARG A 408 21.77 1.35 -24.13
CA ARG A 408 20.82 1.52 -25.24
C ARG A 408 21.01 2.84 -25.97
N THR A 409 21.01 2.77 -27.30
CA THR A 409 21.12 3.93 -28.20
C THR A 409 19.84 4.22 -28.98
N ASP A 410 18.84 3.35 -28.90
CA ASP A 410 17.59 3.39 -29.66
C ASP A 410 16.53 4.34 -29.09
N ARG A 411 16.89 5.16 -28.09
CA ARG A 411 15.99 6.10 -27.36
C ARG A 411 14.63 5.46 -27.02
N ASP A 412 14.64 4.20 -26.56
CA ASP A 412 13.42 3.50 -26.16
C ASP A 412 12.59 4.39 -25.21
N PRO A 413 11.30 4.64 -25.49
CA PRO A 413 10.42 5.38 -24.59
C PRO A 413 10.45 4.86 -23.15
N GLN A 414 10.69 3.56 -22.96
CA GLN A 414 10.85 2.87 -21.68
C GLN A 414 12.16 3.19 -20.93
N CYS A 415 13.10 3.91 -21.53
CA CYS A 415 14.32 4.36 -20.87
C CYS A 415 14.38 5.89 -20.70
N SER A 416 13.26 6.55 -20.99
CA SER A 416 13.13 8.00 -20.92
C SER A 416 12.84 8.48 -19.50
N LEU A 417 13.46 9.59 -19.09
CA LEU A 417 13.30 10.27 -17.82
C LEU A 417 12.46 11.54 -18.01
N GLY A 418 11.59 11.82 -17.03
CA GLY A 418 10.81 13.04 -16.99
C GLY A 418 11.61 14.22 -16.43
N LEU A 419 11.13 15.43 -16.70
CA LEU A 419 11.65 16.67 -16.12
C LEU A 419 10.51 17.40 -15.41
N ALA A 420 10.71 17.84 -14.18
CA ALA A 420 9.64 18.47 -13.39
C ALA A 420 9.33 19.89 -13.85
N ILE A 421 8.08 20.32 -13.65
CA ILE A 421 7.64 21.70 -13.83
C ILE A 421 8.01 22.53 -12.60
N ASP A 422 7.71 22.01 -11.40
CA ASP A 422 7.98 22.62 -10.10
C ASP A 422 8.74 21.64 -9.19
N PRO A 423 10.01 21.92 -8.83
CA PRO A 423 10.84 21.03 -8.04
C PRO A 423 10.42 20.99 -6.55
N THR A 424 9.44 21.79 -6.11
CA THR A 424 8.94 21.83 -4.73
C THR A 424 7.65 21.04 -4.52
N ARG A 425 7.03 20.56 -5.60
CA ARG A 425 5.79 19.78 -5.58
C ARG A 425 6.04 18.28 -5.80
N PRO A 426 5.14 17.39 -5.33
CA PRO A 426 5.21 15.96 -5.61
C PRO A 426 5.48 15.67 -7.09
N TYR A 427 6.45 14.80 -7.34
CA TYR A 427 6.84 14.38 -8.68
C TYR A 427 5.79 13.42 -9.23
N THR A 428 4.76 14.02 -9.82
CA THR A 428 3.51 13.41 -10.30
C THR A 428 3.25 13.85 -11.73
N ILE A 429 2.29 13.21 -12.40
CA ILE A 429 1.98 13.47 -13.82
C ILE A 429 1.67 14.94 -14.12
N ASP A 430 0.99 15.64 -13.21
CA ASP A 430 0.62 17.06 -13.37
C ASP A 430 1.81 18.01 -13.19
N ASN A 431 2.97 17.49 -12.81
CA ASN A 431 4.17 18.26 -12.47
C ASN A 431 5.38 17.86 -13.33
N VAL A 432 5.18 17.28 -14.51
CA VAL A 432 6.24 16.87 -15.44
C VAL A 432 5.98 17.44 -16.84
N VAL A 433 7.01 17.93 -17.52
CA VAL A 433 6.88 18.40 -18.91
C VAL A 433 6.76 17.23 -19.89
N PRO A 434 6.09 17.39 -21.04
CA PRO A 434 6.01 16.34 -22.06
C PRO A 434 7.37 15.95 -22.66
N THR A 435 8.34 16.87 -22.67
CA THR A 435 9.69 16.64 -23.18
C THR A 435 10.42 15.61 -22.33
N ARG A 436 10.95 14.57 -22.96
CA ARG A 436 11.68 13.48 -22.31
C ARG A 436 13.18 13.54 -22.59
N VAL A 437 13.98 12.98 -21.68
CA VAL A 437 15.45 12.89 -21.80
C VAL A 437 15.92 11.47 -21.53
N TRP A 438 17.05 11.06 -22.09
CA TRP A 438 17.59 9.71 -22.01
C TRP A 438 19.00 9.72 -21.43
N HIS A 439 19.48 8.54 -21.02
CA HIS A 439 20.85 8.39 -20.57
C HIS A 439 21.84 8.95 -21.61
N GLY A 440 22.79 9.77 -21.14
CA GLY A 440 23.81 10.36 -21.99
C GLY A 440 23.41 11.66 -22.68
N ASP A 441 22.11 12.05 -22.64
CA ASP A 441 21.71 13.37 -23.12
C ASP A 441 22.45 14.46 -22.34
N GLU A 442 22.97 15.46 -23.05
CA GLU A 442 23.58 16.65 -22.46
C GLU A 442 22.60 17.80 -22.45
N LEU A 443 22.33 18.33 -21.27
CA LEU A 443 21.40 19.44 -21.07
C LEU A 443 22.17 20.68 -20.60
N ALA A 444 21.77 21.83 -21.13
CA ALA A 444 22.22 23.12 -20.63
C ALA A 444 21.53 23.43 -19.30
N VAL A 445 22.31 23.83 -18.30
CA VAL A 445 21.85 24.17 -16.94
C VAL A 445 21.93 25.67 -16.73
N ASP A 446 20.90 26.23 -16.11
CA ASP A 446 20.86 27.65 -15.72
C ASP A 446 21.30 27.88 -14.27
N CYS A 447 20.84 27.03 -13.36
CA CYS A 447 21.01 27.18 -11.93
C CYS A 447 20.58 25.90 -11.19
N LEU A 448 20.85 25.82 -9.88
CA LEU A 448 20.42 24.72 -9.01
C LEU A 448 19.48 25.20 -7.89
N LEU A 449 18.60 24.33 -7.42
CA LEU A 449 17.79 24.51 -6.22
C LEU A 449 18.21 23.48 -5.17
N PRO A 450 18.73 23.89 -4.00
CA PRO A 450 19.29 22.94 -3.04
C PRO A 450 18.24 22.29 -2.12
N GLN A 451 17.01 22.83 -2.03
CA GLN A 451 15.92 22.30 -1.21
C GLN A 451 14.61 22.19 -2.01
N GLY A 452 14.56 21.28 -2.96
CA GLY A 452 13.31 20.80 -3.56
C GLY A 452 12.71 19.63 -2.79
N ILE A 453 11.64 19.06 -3.35
CA ILE A 453 11.09 17.81 -2.84
C ILE A 453 12.13 16.69 -2.99
N PRO A 454 12.32 15.82 -1.98
CA PRO A 454 13.25 14.73 -2.09
C PRO A 454 12.78 13.68 -3.11
N ILE A 455 13.68 13.26 -4.01
CA ILE A 455 13.44 12.22 -5.01
C ILE A 455 14.42 11.08 -4.81
N ILE A 456 13.91 9.86 -4.90
CA ILE A 456 14.69 8.61 -4.86
C ILE A 456 14.85 8.13 -6.30
N ASP A 457 16.07 7.72 -6.68
CA ASP A 457 16.31 7.05 -7.97
C ASP A 457 16.07 5.53 -7.91
N GLU A 458 16.36 4.84 -9.02
CA GLU A 458 16.20 3.39 -9.13
C GLU A 458 17.17 2.56 -8.29
N ALA A 459 18.14 3.20 -7.63
CA ALA A 459 19.16 2.59 -6.77
C ALA A 459 19.03 3.06 -5.31
N ASP A 460 17.84 3.53 -4.92
CA ASP A 460 17.51 4.03 -3.58
C ASP A 460 18.35 5.24 -3.12
N THR A 461 18.93 5.99 -4.07
CA THR A 461 19.65 7.23 -3.77
C THR A 461 18.67 8.38 -3.67
N LEU A 462 18.65 9.07 -2.53
CA LEU A 462 17.80 10.23 -2.26
C LEU A 462 18.54 11.54 -2.54
N SER A 463 17.90 12.51 -3.23
CA SER A 463 18.37 13.90 -3.27
C SER A 463 17.21 14.89 -3.25
N ALA A 464 17.41 16.00 -2.54
CA ALA A 464 16.56 17.18 -2.58
C ALA A 464 17.11 18.28 -3.52
N VAL A 465 18.22 18.03 -4.21
CA VAL A 465 18.84 18.99 -5.12
C VAL A 465 18.27 18.83 -6.52
N TRP A 466 17.99 19.96 -7.18
CA TRP A 466 17.44 20.01 -8.53
C TRP A 466 18.22 20.99 -9.42
N TYR A 467 18.30 20.72 -10.71
CA TYR A 467 18.93 21.59 -11.70
C TYR A 467 17.87 22.12 -12.67
N ARG A 468 17.84 23.44 -12.90
CA ARG A 468 16.99 24.02 -13.94
C ARG A 468 17.68 23.84 -15.29
N VAL A 469 17.10 23.03 -16.15
CA VAL A 469 17.63 22.68 -17.48
C VAL A 469 16.83 23.35 -18.59
N ARG A 470 17.50 23.64 -19.71
CA ARG A 470 16.85 24.18 -20.91
C ARG A 470 16.34 23.07 -21.81
N LEU A 471 15.15 23.29 -22.36
CA LEU A 471 14.54 22.36 -23.30
C LEU A 471 14.81 22.79 -24.75
N PRO A 472 14.73 21.85 -25.72
CA PRO A 472 14.89 22.16 -27.14
C PRO A 472 13.87 23.20 -27.63
N ARG A 473 14.22 23.90 -28.71
CA ARG A 473 13.30 24.85 -29.37
C ARG A 473 12.05 24.11 -29.85
N GLY A 474 10.87 24.59 -29.44
CA GLY A 474 9.57 23.96 -29.74
C GLY A 474 8.93 23.21 -28.56
N ALA A 475 9.63 23.08 -27.42
CA ALA A 475 9.02 22.56 -26.19
C ALA A 475 7.96 23.53 -25.63
N THR A 476 6.93 22.99 -24.97
CA THR A 476 5.83 23.78 -24.36
C THR A 476 6.30 24.73 -23.27
N ARG A 477 7.45 24.45 -22.65
CA ARG A 477 8.15 25.34 -21.72
C ARG A 477 9.60 25.50 -22.15
N PRO A 478 10.22 26.67 -21.91
CA PRO A 478 11.63 26.90 -22.26
C PRO A 478 12.59 26.16 -21.30
N THR A 479 12.15 25.88 -20.07
CA THR A 479 12.95 25.22 -19.03
C THR A 479 12.10 24.22 -18.24
N ALA A 480 12.79 23.28 -17.61
CA ALA A 480 12.23 22.32 -16.65
C ALA A 480 13.30 21.95 -15.61
N TRP A 481 12.98 21.03 -14.70
CA TRP A 481 13.85 20.67 -13.59
C TRP A 481 14.27 19.19 -13.62
N LEU A 482 15.57 18.95 -13.57
CA LEU A 482 16.17 17.62 -13.46
C LEU A 482 16.61 17.38 -12.01
N PRO A 483 16.17 16.31 -11.33
CA PRO A 483 16.64 16.01 -9.99
C PRO A 483 18.10 15.54 -10.03
N ALA A 484 18.91 15.92 -9.04
CA ALA A 484 20.35 15.65 -9.04
C ALA A 484 20.69 14.14 -9.01
N VAL A 485 19.80 13.30 -8.48
CA VAL A 485 19.96 11.83 -8.57
C VAL A 485 19.95 11.29 -10.01
N ARG A 486 19.53 12.11 -10.98
CA ARG A 486 19.52 11.79 -12.41
C ARG A 486 20.74 12.34 -13.15
N SER A 487 21.81 12.62 -12.41
CA SER A 487 23.10 13.06 -12.92
C SER A 487 24.21 12.51 -12.05
N LYS A 488 25.38 12.28 -12.65
CA LYS A 488 26.64 12.09 -11.91
C LYS A 488 27.50 13.35 -11.89
N ASP A 489 27.15 14.32 -12.72
CA ASP A 489 27.82 15.60 -12.77
C ASP A 489 27.24 16.52 -11.69
N HIS A 490 28.14 17.27 -11.06
CA HIS A 490 27.81 18.33 -10.11
C HIS A 490 28.37 19.66 -10.61
N PRO A 491 27.77 20.24 -11.68
CA PRO A 491 28.29 21.46 -12.27
C PRO A 491 28.17 22.62 -11.27
N SER A 492 29.21 23.45 -11.19
CA SER A 492 29.19 24.68 -10.40
C SER A 492 28.33 25.73 -11.13
N VAL A 493 27.07 25.83 -10.72
CA VAL A 493 26.07 26.77 -11.27
C VAL A 493 25.47 27.59 -10.14
N PRO A 494 25.00 28.83 -10.41
CA PRO A 494 24.39 29.67 -9.37
C PRO A 494 23.12 29.02 -8.79
N GLU A 495 22.72 29.43 -7.59
CA GLU A 495 21.41 29.05 -7.04
C GLU A 495 20.27 29.75 -7.78
N CYS A 496 19.17 29.03 -8.01
CA CYS A 496 17.99 29.59 -8.63
C CYS A 496 17.27 30.57 -7.67
N PRO A 497 16.65 31.64 -8.19
CA PRO A 497 15.77 32.49 -7.39
C PRO A 497 14.68 31.63 -6.74
N ARG A 498 14.44 31.81 -5.43
CA ARG A 498 13.39 31.06 -4.72
C ARG A 498 12.04 31.28 -5.40
N PRO A 499 11.26 30.22 -5.70
CA PRO A 499 9.93 30.39 -6.26
C PRO A 499 9.05 31.18 -5.29
N ALA A 500 8.30 32.15 -5.82
CA ALA A 500 7.34 32.90 -5.01
C ALA A 500 6.24 31.93 -4.52
N PRO A 501 5.81 32.01 -3.24
CA PRO A 501 4.73 31.18 -2.75
C PRO A 501 3.47 31.42 -3.58
N VAL A 502 2.90 30.34 -4.11
CA VAL A 502 1.61 30.38 -4.82
C VAL A 502 0.55 30.80 -3.81
N THR A 503 0.02 32.01 -3.96
CA THR A 503 -1.15 32.45 -3.19
C THR A 503 -2.35 31.64 -3.64
N ALA A 504 -3.03 30.99 -2.69
CA ALA A 504 -4.30 30.33 -2.93
C ALA A 504 -5.28 31.34 -3.58
N PRO A 505 -6.12 30.92 -4.54
CA PRO A 505 -7.12 31.82 -5.10
C PRO A 505 -8.04 32.30 -3.98
N ALA A 506 -8.22 33.62 -3.90
CA ALA A 506 -9.09 34.25 -2.93
C ALA A 506 -10.49 33.61 -2.99
N SER A 507 -10.97 33.14 -1.84
CA SER A 507 -12.33 32.68 -1.65
C SER A 507 -13.31 33.72 -2.16
N ALA A 508 -14.21 33.31 -3.07
CA ALA A 508 -15.30 34.15 -3.53
C ALA A 508 -16.17 34.59 -2.32
N PRO A 509 -16.64 35.85 -2.27
CA PRO A 509 -17.46 36.31 -1.17
C PRO A 509 -18.81 35.58 -1.19
N ALA A 510 -19.26 35.14 -0.01
CA ALA A 510 -20.55 34.51 0.20
C ALA A 510 -21.70 35.43 -0.28
N PRO A 511 -22.76 34.87 -0.90
CA PRO A 511 -23.89 35.69 -1.33
C PRO A 511 -24.60 36.28 -0.10
N ALA A 512 -24.83 37.59 -0.14
CA ALA A 512 -25.58 38.30 0.87
C ALA A 512 -27.01 37.73 0.95
N ARG A 513 -27.42 37.35 2.16
CA ARG A 513 -28.82 37.07 2.47
C ARG A 513 -29.66 38.32 2.19
N ARG A 514 -30.58 38.24 1.25
CA ARG A 514 -31.84 38.99 1.24
C ARG A 514 -32.96 38.07 0.75
#